data_AF-A0A6A6SBN6-F1
#
_entry.id   AF-A0A6A6SBN6-F1
#
_cell.length_a   1.000
_cell.length_b   1.000
_cell.length_c   1.000
_cell.angle_alpha   90.00
_cell.angle_beta   90.00
_cell.angle_gamma   90.00
#
_symmetry.space_group_name_H-M   'P 1'
#
loop_
_entity.id
_entity.type
_entity.pdbx_description
1 polymer ?
#
loop_
_entity_poly.entity_id
_entity_poly.type
_entity_poly.pdbx_seq_one_letter_code
_entity_poly.pdbx_strand_id
1 'polypeptide(L)'
;MPWCTTNDPKAIADYRNRLYDIFNEAVRFAQFLRRQRALWSVRFPMRKKLPNVTETAPLAFDGSYMKDEWGEEDVGQGYYVELVVTPTLWKRGTIDGERFENEEAAVPAKVVLATSPQ
;
A
#
# COMPACT_ATOMS: atom_id res chain seq x y z
N MET A 1 16.19 12.35 20.49
CA MET A 1 15.37 11.70 21.53
C MET A 1 15.98 10.31 21.79
N PRO A 2 16.44 9.97 23.00
CA PRO A 2 16.78 8.60 23.32
C PRO A 2 15.50 7.76 23.34
N TRP A 3 15.55 6.58 22.73
CA TRP A 3 14.40 5.75 22.39
C TRP A 3 13.93 4.95 23.62
N CYS A 4 14.79 4.92 24.64
CA CYS A 4 14.56 4.39 25.96
C CYS A 4 15.14 5.42 26.95
N THR A 5 14.30 6.07 27.76
CA THR A 5 14.71 7.07 28.75
C THR A 5 14.95 6.46 30.13
N THR A 6 14.80 5.14 30.28
CA THR A 6 14.96 4.45 31.57
C THR A 6 16.30 3.72 31.63
N ASN A 7 16.98 3.87 32.77
CA ASN A 7 18.19 3.12 33.13
C ASN A 7 17.88 1.89 33.99
N ASP A 8 16.61 1.55 34.17
CA ASP A 8 16.20 0.34 34.90
C ASP A 8 16.59 -0.92 34.10
N PRO A 9 17.48 -1.78 34.65
CA PRO A 9 17.92 -3.00 33.97
C PRO A 9 16.78 -3.93 33.59
N LYS A 10 15.70 -3.97 34.40
CA LYS A 10 14.55 -4.84 34.14
C LYS A 10 13.74 -4.35 32.93
N ALA A 11 13.44 -3.06 32.89
CA ALA A 11 12.76 -2.45 31.74
C ALA A 11 13.57 -2.59 30.44
N ILE A 12 14.90 -2.46 30.50
CA ILE A 12 15.77 -2.68 29.34
C ILE A 12 15.66 -4.13 28.84
N ALA A 13 15.65 -5.11 29.76
CA ALA A 13 15.48 -6.52 29.40
C ALA A 13 14.11 -6.79 28.76
N ASP A 14 13.04 -6.21 29.30
CA ASP A 14 11.69 -6.34 28.75
C ASP A 14 11.57 -5.74 27.34
N TYR A 15 12.16 -4.55 27.11
CA TYR A 15 12.21 -3.96 25.77
C TYR A 15 13.01 -4.81 24.78
N ARG A 16 14.13 -5.38 25.21
CA ARG A 16 14.93 -6.27 24.38
C ARG A 16 14.15 -7.52 23.97
N ASN A 17 13.40 -8.13 24.90
CA ASN A 17 12.57 -9.28 24.61
C ASN A 17 11.46 -8.94 23.61
N ARG A 18 10.75 -7.82 23.81
CA ARG A 18 9.73 -7.37 22.87
C ARG A 18 10.28 -7.10 21.47
N LEU A 19 11.45 -6.45 21.38
CA LEU A 19 12.12 -6.22 20.10
C LEU A 19 12.52 -7.54 19.43
N TYR A 20 12.98 -8.50 20.21
CA TYR A 20 13.31 -9.84 19.72
C TYR A 20 12.08 -10.56 19.17
N ASP A 21 10.94 -10.46 19.85
CA ASP A 21 9.67 -11.04 19.41
C ASP A 21 9.19 -10.40 18.10
N ILE A 22 9.19 -9.06 18.02
CA ILE A 22 8.86 -8.32 16.78
C ILE A 22 9.78 -8.77 15.64
N PHE A 23 11.08 -8.88 15.88
CA PHE A 23 12.04 -9.29 14.86
C PHE A 23 11.80 -10.74 14.41
N ASN A 24 11.50 -11.65 15.34
CA ASN A 24 11.18 -13.03 15.02
C ASN A 24 9.90 -13.15 14.19
N GLU A 25 8.85 -12.42 14.54
CA GLU A 25 7.61 -12.39 13.77
C GLU A 25 7.85 -11.84 12.36
N ALA A 26 8.59 -10.74 12.24
CA ALA A 26 8.97 -10.16 10.95
C ALA A 26 9.78 -11.14 10.09
N VAL A 27 10.72 -11.89 10.69
CA VAL A 27 11.52 -12.91 9.99
C VAL A 27 10.64 -14.07 9.53
N ARG A 28 9.75 -14.58 10.38
CA ARG A 28 8.80 -15.66 10.03
C ARG A 28 7.87 -15.23 8.91
N PHE A 29 7.36 -14.01 9.01
CA PHE A 29 6.50 -13.43 7.97
C PHE A 29 7.27 -13.27 6.65
N ALA A 30 8.50 -12.73 6.68
CA ALA A 30 9.34 -12.63 5.49
C ALA A 30 9.66 -14.00 4.87
N GLN A 31 9.92 -15.03 5.69
CA GLN A 31 10.13 -16.41 5.22
C GLN A 31 8.85 -16.98 4.59
N PHE A 32 7.69 -16.75 5.18
CA PHE A 32 6.39 -17.14 4.63
C PHE A 32 6.15 -16.48 3.27
N LEU A 33 6.37 -15.15 3.16
CA LEU A 33 6.25 -14.43 1.89
C LEU A 33 7.22 -14.95 0.83
N ARG A 34 8.48 -15.26 1.20
CA ARG A 34 9.46 -15.88 0.27
C ARG A 34 9.01 -17.27 -0.20
N ARG A 35 8.42 -18.09 0.68
CA ARG A 35 7.91 -19.42 0.34
C ARG A 35 6.74 -19.36 -0.62
N GLN A 36 5.85 -18.39 -0.44
CA GLN A 36 4.72 -18.20 -1.34
C GLN A 36 5.15 -17.77 -2.76
N ARG A 37 6.41 -17.35 -2.97
CA ARG A 37 6.92 -16.80 -4.24
C ARG A 37 6.04 -15.70 -4.84
N ALA A 38 5.07 -15.22 -4.07
CA ALA A 38 4.15 -14.15 -4.39
C ALA A 38 4.94 -12.87 -4.23
N LEU A 39 5.22 -12.23 -5.36
CA LEU A 39 5.91 -10.94 -5.35
C LEU A 39 4.86 -9.89 -5.02
N TRP A 40 4.95 -9.36 -3.80
CA TRP A 40 4.14 -8.25 -3.35
C TRP A 40 4.84 -6.95 -3.72
N SER A 41 4.13 -6.02 -4.33
CA SER A 41 4.64 -4.68 -4.62
C SER A 41 3.66 -3.60 -4.18
N VAL A 42 4.19 -2.56 -3.54
CA VAL A 42 3.42 -1.37 -3.17
C VAL A 42 3.50 -0.40 -4.34
N ARG A 43 2.35 0.04 -4.85
CA ARG A 43 2.26 1.00 -5.94
C ARG A 43 1.47 2.23 -5.51
N PHE A 44 1.99 3.38 -5.89
CA PHE A 44 1.31 4.65 -5.73
C PHE A 44 0.62 5.01 -7.04
N PRO A 45 -0.63 5.48 -7.00
CA PRO A 45 -1.27 6.05 -8.17
C PRO A 45 -0.40 7.14 -8.82
N MET A 46 -0.22 7.05 -10.13
CA MET A 46 0.63 7.98 -10.86
C MET A 46 -0.20 8.90 -11.75
N ARG A 47 0.09 10.20 -11.67
CA ARG A 47 -0.47 11.19 -12.60
C ARG A 47 0.19 11.04 -13.96
N LYS A 48 -0.60 11.12 -15.04
CA LYS A 48 -0.07 11.11 -16.41
C LYS A 48 0.71 12.40 -16.65
N LYS A 49 1.86 12.32 -17.30
CA LYS A 49 2.58 13.50 -17.78
C LYS A 49 1.84 14.06 -18.99
N LEU A 50 1.60 15.36 -19.00
CA LEU A 50 1.02 16.02 -20.17
C LEU A 50 2.11 16.18 -21.25
N PRO A 51 1.80 15.94 -22.53
CA PRO A 51 2.76 16.13 -23.60
C PRO A 51 3.20 17.61 -23.65
N ASN A 52 4.51 17.84 -23.71
CA ASN A 52 5.12 19.17 -23.84
C ASN A 52 4.90 20.16 -22.69
N VAL A 53 4.48 19.70 -21.50
CA VAL A 53 4.34 20.55 -20.30
C VAL A 53 5.07 19.90 -19.12
N THR A 54 5.66 20.71 -18.24
CA THR A 54 6.30 20.23 -16.99
C THR A 54 5.28 19.73 -15.96
N GLU A 55 4.00 20.03 -16.18
CA GLU A 55 2.90 19.71 -15.28
C GLU A 55 2.34 18.30 -15.49
N THR A 56 1.69 17.79 -14.46
CA THR A 56 1.04 16.47 -14.48
C THR A 56 -0.47 16.64 -14.55
N ALA A 57 -1.13 15.78 -15.33
CA ALA A 57 -2.59 15.76 -15.42
C ALA A 57 -3.21 15.43 -14.05
N PRO A 58 -4.47 15.83 -13.80
CA PRO A 58 -5.24 15.34 -12.66
C PRO A 58 -5.21 13.80 -12.60
N LEU A 59 -5.13 13.26 -11.39
CA LEU A 59 -5.17 11.81 -11.20
C LEU A 59 -6.59 11.33 -11.44
N ALA A 60 -6.82 10.58 -12.51
CA ALA A 60 -8.14 9.99 -12.76
C ALA A 60 -8.36 8.79 -11.82
N PHE A 61 -9.61 8.59 -11.39
CA PHE A 61 -10.00 7.38 -10.67
C PHE A 61 -9.89 6.15 -11.58
N ASP A 62 -9.42 5.04 -11.03
CA ASP A 62 -9.33 3.74 -11.72
C ASP A 62 -9.89 2.64 -10.82
N GLY A 63 -11.09 2.16 -11.16
CA GLY A 63 -11.80 1.13 -10.38
C GLY A 63 -11.11 -0.23 -10.35
N SER A 64 -10.08 -0.47 -11.18
CA SER A 64 -9.33 -1.74 -11.12
C SER A 64 -8.39 -1.83 -9.92
N TYR A 65 -7.99 -0.69 -9.32
CA TYR A 65 -7.07 -0.67 -8.18
C TYR A 65 -7.32 0.45 -7.16
N MET A 66 -8.44 1.16 -7.24
CA MET A 66 -8.86 2.18 -6.28
C MET A 66 -10.25 1.92 -5.72
N LYS A 67 -10.48 2.36 -4.49
CA LYS A 67 -11.78 2.37 -3.81
C LYS A 67 -12.02 3.74 -3.18
N ASP A 68 -13.20 4.33 -3.38
CA ASP A 68 -13.60 5.55 -2.69
C ASP A 68 -13.87 5.24 -1.20
N GLU A 69 -13.30 6.05 -0.31
CA GLU A 69 -13.45 5.93 1.14
C GLU A 69 -14.74 6.60 1.64
N TRP A 70 -15.35 7.50 0.86
CA TRP A 70 -16.50 8.32 1.29
C TRP A 70 -17.87 7.88 0.75
N GLY A 71 -17.94 6.92 -0.18
CA GLY A 71 -19.20 6.32 -0.66
C GLY A 71 -19.00 5.19 -1.67
N GLU A 72 -19.87 4.17 -1.66
CA GLU A 72 -19.76 2.99 -2.55
C GLU A 72 -20.59 3.08 -3.84
N GLU A 73 -21.38 4.14 -4.05
CA GLU A 73 -22.38 4.17 -5.11
C GLU A 73 -21.88 4.89 -6.38
N ASP A 74 -21.59 4.08 -7.41
CA ASP A 74 -21.41 4.45 -8.82
C ASP A 74 -20.37 5.54 -9.14
N VAL A 75 -19.10 5.23 -8.88
CA VAL A 75 -17.98 5.99 -9.45
C VAL A 75 -17.86 5.68 -10.94
N GLY A 76 -18.56 6.46 -11.77
CA GLY A 76 -18.54 6.40 -13.23
C GLY A 76 -17.23 6.90 -13.89
N GLN A 77 -17.21 6.94 -15.22
CA GLN A 77 -16.11 7.58 -15.95
C GLN A 77 -16.12 9.10 -15.73
N GLY A 78 -15.00 9.68 -15.27
CA GLY A 78 -14.81 11.14 -15.18
C GLY A 78 -14.46 11.69 -13.80
N TYR A 79 -14.37 10.86 -12.76
CA TYR A 79 -13.93 11.32 -11.44
C TYR A 79 -12.42 11.49 -11.36
N TYR A 80 -12.00 12.51 -10.63
CA TYR A 80 -10.61 12.77 -10.30
C TYR A 80 -10.36 12.51 -8.83
N VAL A 81 -9.19 11.98 -8.52
CA VAL A 81 -8.72 11.73 -7.16
C VAL A 81 -8.15 13.03 -6.60
N GLU A 82 -8.76 13.50 -5.52
CA GLU A 82 -8.28 14.63 -4.73
C GLU A 82 -7.14 14.20 -3.81
N LEU A 83 -7.37 13.11 -3.06
CA LEU A 83 -6.43 12.60 -2.07
C LEU A 83 -6.31 11.08 -2.15
N VAL A 84 -5.08 10.58 -2.01
CA VAL A 84 -4.79 9.16 -1.83
C VAL A 84 -4.49 8.94 -0.35
N VAL A 85 -5.32 8.13 0.32
CA VAL A 85 -5.18 7.83 1.75
C VAL A 85 -4.19 6.67 1.95
N THR A 86 -4.22 5.67 1.06
CA THR A 86 -3.32 4.50 1.12
C THR A 86 -2.86 4.07 -0.28
N PRO A 87 -1.65 3.52 -0.41
CA PRO A 87 -1.18 2.96 -1.68
C PRO A 87 -1.87 1.62 -2.00
N THR A 88 -1.86 1.22 -3.27
CA THR A 88 -2.34 -0.09 -3.71
C THR A 88 -1.29 -1.16 -3.41
N LEU A 89 -1.73 -2.32 -2.91
CA LEU A 89 -0.91 -3.52 -2.80
C LEU A 89 -1.21 -4.48 -3.95
N TRP A 90 -0.18 -4.78 -4.75
CA TRP A 90 -0.26 -5.72 -5.86
C TRP A 90 0.39 -7.05 -5.52
N LYS A 91 -0.18 -8.13 -6.02
CA LYS A 91 0.37 -9.48 -5.95
C LYS A 91 0.62 -10.01 -7.35
N ARG A 92 1.79 -10.59 -7.55
CA ARG A 92 2.16 -11.32 -8.76
C ARG A 92 2.35 -12.80 -8.43
N GLY A 93 1.64 -13.68 -9.14
CA GLY A 93 1.66 -15.14 -8.91
C GLY A 93 0.56 -15.68 -8.01
N THR A 94 0.38 -17.02 -8.03
CA THR A 94 -0.57 -17.74 -7.17
C THR A 94 -0.05 -17.88 -5.73
N ILE A 95 -0.80 -18.52 -4.83
CA ILE A 95 -0.35 -18.81 -3.46
C ILE A 95 0.91 -19.68 -3.42
N ASP A 96 1.11 -20.50 -4.45
CA ASP A 96 2.28 -21.35 -4.68
C ASP A 96 3.33 -20.68 -5.58
N GLY A 97 3.02 -19.49 -6.12
CA GLY A 97 3.90 -18.72 -6.99
C GLY A 97 4.08 -19.29 -8.40
N GLU A 98 3.08 -19.95 -8.97
CA GLU A 98 3.22 -20.69 -10.24
C GLU A 98 2.76 -19.93 -11.49
N ARG A 99 2.38 -18.64 -11.38
CA ARG A 99 1.91 -17.81 -12.51
C ARG A 99 2.39 -16.36 -12.45
N PHE A 100 3.68 -16.15 -12.67
CA PHE A 100 4.31 -14.83 -12.59
C PHE A 100 3.85 -13.85 -13.67
N GLU A 101 3.06 -14.22 -14.67
CA GLU A 101 2.70 -13.26 -15.73
C GLU A 101 1.46 -12.43 -15.40
N ASN A 102 0.66 -12.90 -14.44
CA ASN A 102 -0.54 -12.18 -14.00
C ASN A 102 -0.27 -11.42 -12.71
N GLU A 103 -0.71 -10.17 -12.69
CA GLU A 103 -0.62 -9.28 -11.55
C GLU A 103 -2.00 -8.73 -11.23
N GLU A 104 -2.37 -8.73 -9.95
CA GLU A 104 -3.67 -8.27 -9.47
C GLU A 104 -3.53 -7.33 -8.27
N ALA A 105 -4.42 -6.34 -8.18
CA ALA A 105 -4.52 -5.47 -7.02
C ALA A 105 -5.20 -6.25 -5.88
N ALA A 106 -4.39 -6.77 -4.97
CA ALA A 106 -4.87 -7.55 -3.83
C ALA A 106 -5.50 -6.66 -2.75
N VAL A 107 -5.00 -5.42 -2.59
CA VAL A 107 -5.64 -4.40 -1.76
C VAL A 107 -5.69 -3.09 -2.57
N PRO A 108 -6.88 -2.64 -2.98
CA PRO A 108 -7.06 -1.36 -3.66
C PRO A 108 -6.57 -0.17 -2.84
N ALA A 109 -6.09 0.88 -3.51
CA ALA A 109 -5.79 2.16 -2.88
C ALA A 109 -7.09 2.83 -2.43
N LYS A 110 -7.11 3.33 -1.21
CA LYS A 110 -8.21 4.17 -0.70
C LYS A 110 -8.02 5.59 -1.15
N VAL A 111 -9.03 6.16 -1.78
CA VAL A 111 -8.97 7.51 -2.35
C VAL A 111 -10.19 8.32 -1.96
N VAL A 112 -10.03 9.64 -2.06
CA VAL A 112 -11.09 10.63 -1.98
C VAL A 112 -11.27 11.23 -3.36
N LEU A 113 -12.52 11.31 -3.81
CA LEU A 113 -12.87 11.84 -5.12
C LEU A 113 -13.23 13.32 -5.03
N ALA A 114 -12.79 14.10 -6.01
CA ALA A 114 -13.34 15.41 -6.30
C ALA A 114 -14.51 15.27 -7.27
N THR A 115 -15.68 15.80 -6.91
CA THR A 115 -16.76 16.05 -7.87
C THR A 115 -16.33 17.18 -8.80
N SER A 116 -16.36 16.94 -10.11
CA SER A 116 -16.07 18.00 -11.09
C SER A 116 -17.02 19.18 -10.82
N PRO A 117 -16.51 20.43 -10.71
CA PRO A 117 -17.39 21.58 -10.65
C PRO A 117 -18.18 21.64 -11.97
N GLN A 118 -19.51 21.80 -11.86
CA GLN A 118 -20.38 22.11 -12.99
C GLN A 118 -20.13 23.54 -13.49
#